data_AF-A0A920UNT0-F1
#
_entry.id   AF-A0A920UNT0-F1
#
_cell.length_a   1.000
_cell.length_b   1.000
_cell.length_c   1.000
_cell.angle_alpha   90.00
_cell.angle_beta   90.00
_cell.angle_gamma   90.00
#
_symmetry.space_group_name_H-M   'P 1'
#
loop_
_entity.id
_entity.type
_entity.pdbx_description
1 polymer ?
#
loop_
_entity_poly.entity_id
_entity_poly.type
_entity_poly.pdbx_seq_one_letter_code
_entity_poly.pdbx_strand_id
1 'polypeptide(L)'
;MAQRLKTKIPAKLVPEMLEKIIDFYKENRNDDEEFGAFVSRVGVSTLEPILQQSSVKEVGELNRETIDTYIDWDKKIIYKLERGEGECAI
;
A
#
# COMPACT_ATOMS: atom_id res chain seq x y z
N MET A 1 -20.04 1.51 -9.27
CA MET A 1 -19.57 2.69 -8.52
C MET A 1 -18.20 2.33 -7.94
N ALA A 2 -17.17 3.18 -8.09
CA ALA A 2 -15.86 2.90 -7.50
C ALA A 2 -15.93 3.06 -5.98
N GLN A 3 -15.39 2.10 -5.23
CA GLN A 3 -15.36 2.13 -3.77
C GLN A 3 -13.92 2.31 -3.29
N ARG A 4 -13.71 3.23 -2.33
CA ARG A 4 -12.38 3.59 -1.82
C ARG A 4 -12.15 2.97 -0.44
N LEU A 5 -11.07 2.21 -0.31
CA LEU A 5 -10.56 1.74 0.98
C LEU A 5 -10.04 2.90 1.84
N LYS A 6 -10.33 2.87 3.14
CA LYS A 6 -9.84 3.88 4.09
C LYS A 6 -8.43 3.57 4.62
N THR A 7 -7.99 2.33 4.52
CA THR A 7 -6.67 1.87 4.96
C THR A 7 -5.56 2.58 4.18
N LYS A 8 -4.55 3.07 4.90
CA LYS A 8 -3.32 3.62 4.31
C LYS A 8 -2.29 2.50 4.20
N ILE A 9 -1.65 2.38 3.04
CA ILE A 9 -0.66 1.34 2.76
C ILE A 9 0.63 2.01 2.30
N PRO A 10 1.80 1.64 2.85
CA PRO A 10 3.08 2.11 2.34
C PRO A 10 3.28 1.67 0.89
N ALA A 11 3.80 2.56 0.04
CA ALA A 11 3.91 2.32 -1.40
C ALA A 11 4.68 1.03 -1.74
N LYS A 12 5.72 0.70 -0.97
CA LYS A 12 6.51 -0.53 -1.17
C LYS A 12 5.75 -1.83 -0.90
N LEU A 13 4.68 -1.78 -0.11
CA LEU A 13 3.88 -2.94 0.24
C LEU A 13 2.66 -3.11 -0.67
N VAL A 14 2.43 -2.18 -1.60
CA VAL A 14 1.30 -2.26 -2.55
C VAL A 14 1.32 -3.56 -3.36
N PRO A 15 2.46 -4.07 -3.90
CA PRO A 15 2.47 -5.33 -4.63
C PRO A 15 2.01 -6.53 -3.78
N GLU A 16 2.54 -6.69 -2.58
CA GLU A 16 2.16 -7.76 -1.65
C GLU A 16 0.66 -7.68 -1.29
N MET A 17 0.15 -6.47 -1.08
CA MET A 17 -1.26 -6.28 -0.73
C MET A 17 -2.19 -6.60 -1.89
N LEU A 18 -1.76 -6.26 -3.10
CA LEU A 18 -2.52 -6.58 -4.30
C LEU A 18 -2.60 -8.09 -4.52
N GLU A 19 -1.51 -8.83 -4.29
CA GLU A 19 -1.50 -10.29 -4.36
C GLU A 19 -2.53 -10.90 -3.40
N LYS A 20 -2.55 -10.48 -2.12
CA LYS A 20 -3.52 -10.96 -1.13
C LYS A 20 -4.97 -10.69 -1.52
N ILE A 21 -5.26 -9.52 -2.11
CA ILE A 21 -6.61 -9.19 -2.60
C ILE A 21 -6.98 -10.08 -3.80
N ILE A 22 -6.03 -10.32 -4.72
CA ILE A 22 -6.25 -11.17 -5.89
C ILE A 22 -6.48 -12.61 -5.48
N ASP A 23 -5.73 -13.13 -4.52
CA ASP A 23 -5.90 -14.49 -4.01
C ASP A 23 -7.26 -14.65 -3.34
N PHE A 24 -7.65 -13.72 -2.48
CA PHE A 24 -8.98 -13.70 -1.88
C PHE A 24 -10.09 -13.67 -2.94
N TYR A 25 -9.94 -12.87 -4.00
CA TYR A 25 -10.88 -12.86 -5.11
C TYR A 25 -10.95 -14.22 -5.82
N LYS A 26 -9.82 -14.83 -6.17
CA LYS A 26 -9.79 -16.12 -6.86
C LYS A 26 -10.43 -17.24 -6.04
N GLU A 27 -10.24 -17.23 -4.73
CA GLU A 27 -10.77 -18.25 -3.81
C GLU A 27 -12.27 -18.10 -3.54
N ASN A 28 -12.82 -16.88 -3.60
CA ASN A 28 -14.16 -16.58 -3.11
C ASN A 28 -15.13 -16.07 -4.20
N ARG A 29 -14.66 -15.94 -5.45
CA ARG A 29 -15.50 -15.55 -6.58
C ARG A 29 -16.43 -16.69 -6.99
N ASN A 30 -17.60 -16.33 -7.50
CA ASN A 30 -18.47 -17.26 -8.21
C ASN A 30 -17.95 -17.48 -9.65
N ASP A 31 -18.48 -18.50 -10.32
CA ASP A 31 -18.22 -18.72 -11.74
C ASP A 31 -18.60 -17.49 -12.56
N ASP A 32 -17.71 -17.10 -13.49
CA ASP A 32 -17.82 -15.92 -14.35
C ASP A 32 -18.03 -14.57 -13.62
N GLU A 33 -17.76 -14.50 -12.32
CA GLU A 33 -17.89 -13.27 -11.55
C GLU A 33 -16.67 -12.35 -11.77
N GLU A 34 -16.88 -11.18 -12.37
CA GLU A 34 -15.86 -10.14 -12.48
C GLU A 34 -15.52 -9.53 -11.12
N PHE A 35 -14.28 -9.04 -10.96
CA PHE A 35 -13.81 -8.45 -9.71
C PHE A 35 -14.72 -7.31 -9.18
N GLY A 36 -15.23 -6.45 -10.06
CA GLY A 36 -16.14 -5.37 -9.66
C GLY A 36 -17.46 -5.87 -9.06
N ALA A 37 -18.01 -6.95 -9.61
CA ALA A 37 -19.21 -7.61 -9.10
C ALA A 37 -18.92 -8.31 -7.77
N PHE A 38 -17.77 -9.00 -7.68
CA PHE A 38 -17.28 -9.60 -6.44
C PHE A 38 -17.19 -8.59 -5.30
N VAL A 39 -16.50 -7.46 -5.51
CA VAL A 39 -16.34 -6.42 -4.48
C VAL A 39 -17.69 -5.81 -4.09
N SER A 40 -18.62 -5.65 -5.04
CA SER A 40 -19.97 -5.17 -4.75
C SER A 40 -20.77 -6.15 -3.89
N ARG A 41 -20.55 -7.47 -4.06
CA ARG A 41 -21.21 -8.55 -3.31
C ARG A 41 -20.64 -8.71 -1.89
N VAL A 42 -19.31 -8.81 -1.77
CA VAL A 42 -18.67 -9.06 -0.46
C VAL A 42 -18.52 -7.77 0.36
N GLY A 43 -18.56 -6.61 -0.29
CA GLY A 43 -18.37 -5.31 0.34
C GLY A 43 -16.91 -4.99 0.67
N VAL A 44 -16.55 -3.71 0.55
CA VAL A 44 -15.17 -3.23 0.83
C VAL A 44 -14.72 -3.49 2.27
N SER A 45 -15.64 -3.51 3.23
CA SER A 45 -15.34 -3.81 4.63
C SER A 45 -14.71 -5.20 4.82
N THR A 46 -14.96 -6.13 3.90
CA THR A 46 -14.39 -7.49 3.95
C THR A 46 -12.92 -7.52 3.50
N LEU A 47 -12.47 -6.51 2.74
CA LEU A 47 -11.09 -6.38 2.32
C LEU A 47 -10.20 -5.72 3.39
N GLU A 48 -10.78 -4.93 4.30
CA GLU A 48 -10.01 -4.24 5.34
C GLU A 48 -9.25 -5.20 6.28
N PRO A 49 -9.83 -6.31 6.78
CA PRO A 49 -9.09 -7.29 7.59
C PRO A 49 -7.91 -7.93 6.86
N ILE A 50 -8.03 -8.19 5.55
CA ILE A 50 -6.96 -8.78 4.73
C ILE A 50 -5.74 -7.86 4.70
N LEU A 51 -5.98 -6.56 4.57
CA LEU A 51 -4.97 -5.50 4.61
C LEU A 51 -4.43 -5.21 6.02
N GLN A 52 -5.12 -5.68 7.07
CA GLN A 52 -4.67 -5.52 8.46
C GLN A 52 -3.89 -6.73 8.98
N GLN A 53 -4.04 -7.91 8.36
CA GLN A 53 -3.29 -9.13 8.70
C GLN A 53 -1.84 -9.08 8.21
N SER A 54 -1.60 -8.34 7.15
CA SER A 54 -0.25 -7.99 6.73
C SER A 54 0.39 -7.05 7.75
N SER A 55 1.69 -7.19 7.98
CA SER A 55 2.58 -6.42 8.88
C SER A 55 2.66 -4.90 8.59
N VAL A 56 1.70 -4.38 7.83
CA VAL A 56 1.59 -3.10 7.13
C VAL A 56 1.28 -1.93 8.04
N LYS A 57 0.85 -2.16 9.29
CA LYS A 57 0.41 -1.07 10.16
C LYS A 57 1.53 -0.14 10.61
N GLU A 58 2.78 -0.60 10.61
CA GLU A 58 3.90 0.22 11.04
C GLU A 58 5.01 0.16 9.99
N VAL A 59 5.16 1.27 9.26
CA VAL A 59 6.43 1.61 8.56
C VAL A 59 7.59 1.62 9.56
N GLY A 60 7.27 1.73 10.86
CA GLY A 60 8.18 1.77 11.98
C GLY A 60 8.91 3.12 12.03
N GLU A 61 9.54 3.43 13.15
CA GLU A 61 10.40 4.61 13.25
C GLU A 61 11.55 4.49 12.25
N LEU A 62 12.04 5.62 11.71
CA LEU A 62 13.19 5.61 10.78
C LEU A 62 14.43 5.09 11.51
N ASN A 63 14.80 3.84 11.23
CA ASN A 63 15.96 3.16 11.78
C ASN A 63 16.55 2.21 10.72
N ARG A 64 17.61 1.47 11.06
CA ARG A 64 18.29 0.59 10.11
C ARG A 64 17.44 -0.57 9.58
N GLU A 65 16.45 -1.01 10.35
CA GLU A 65 15.58 -2.13 10.00
C GLU A 65 14.43 -1.67 9.08
N THR A 66 14.02 -0.41 9.20
CA THR A 66 12.87 0.16 8.47
C THR A 66 13.30 1.09 7.32
N ILE A 67 14.58 1.42 7.20
CA ILE A 67 15.12 2.40 6.25
C ILE A 67 14.65 2.16 4.81
N ASP A 68 14.54 0.90 4.39
CA ASP A 68 14.11 0.54 3.05
C ASP A 68 12.69 1.02 2.75
N THR A 69 11.82 1.19 3.74
CA THR A 69 10.46 1.70 3.54
C THR A 69 10.41 3.21 3.25
N TYR A 70 11.49 3.94 3.56
CA TYR A 70 11.62 5.39 3.40
C TYR A 70 12.45 5.81 2.18
N ILE A 71 13.12 4.87 1.51
CA ILE A 71 13.88 5.12 0.28
C ILE A 71 12.98 4.81 -0.91
N ASP A 72 12.87 5.73 -1.88
CA ASP A 72 12.11 5.48 -3.10
C ASP A 72 12.63 4.27 -3.91
N TRP A 73 11.76 3.66 -4.70
CA TRP A 73 12.10 2.46 -5.49
C TRP A 73 13.31 2.65 -6.42
N ASP A 74 13.54 3.87 -6.93
CA ASP A 74 14.64 4.19 -7.84
C ASP A 74 15.91 4.70 -7.13
N LYS A 75 15.85 4.91 -5.81
CA LYS A 75 16.95 5.45 -5.02
C LYS A 75 17.64 4.37 -4.21
N LYS A 76 18.93 4.59 -3.97
CA LYS A 76 19.77 3.78 -3.07
C LYS A 76 20.30 4.57 -1.88
N ILE A 77 20.00 5.86 -1.82
CA ILE A 77 20.48 6.78 -0.79
C ILE A 77 19.32 7.51 -0.16
N ILE A 78 19.46 7.83 1.13
CA ILE A 78 18.53 8.70 1.84
C ILE A 78 18.58 10.08 1.19
N TYR A 79 17.40 10.68 0.96
CA TYR A 79 17.31 12.06 0.51
C TYR A 79 18.00 12.98 1.52
N LYS A 80 18.95 13.78 1.04
CA LYS A 80 19.56 14.87 1.80
C LYS A 80 19.05 16.18 1.23
N LEU A 81 18.48 17.02 2.08
CA LEU A 81 18.08 18.38 1.70
C LEU A 81 19.36 19.19 1.47
N GLU A 82 19.73 19.37 0.21
CA GLU A 82 20.77 20.31 -0.20
C GLU A 82 20.08 21.62 -0.60
N ARG A 83 20.42 22.72 0.05
CA ARG A 83 19.93 24.05 -0.34
C ARG A 83 20.83 24.58 -1.45
N GLY A 84 20.24 24.99 -2.57
CA GLY A 84 20.98 25.69 -3.63
C GLY A 84 21.38 27.11 -3.19
N GLU A 85 22.41 27.69 -3.82
CA GLU A 85 22.69 29.12 -3.67
C GLU A 85 21.45 29.95 -4.09
N GLY A 86 20.92 30.75 -3.16
CA GLY A 86 19.72 31.58 -3.40
C GLY A 86 18.40 31.00 -2.90
N GLU A 87 18.34 29.73 -2.45
CA GLU A 87 17.12 29.14 -1.87
C GLU A 87 16.87 29.53 -0.40
N CYS A 88 17.69 30.43 0.13
CA CYS A 88 17.51 31.11 1.41
C CYS A 88 17.19 32.61 1.20
N ALA A 89 16.30 32.95 0.26
CA ALA A 89 15.67 34.27 0.32
C ALA A 89 14.77 34.30 1.58
N ILE A 90 15.30 34.89 2.65
CA ILE A 90 14.57 35.23 3.89
C ILE A 90 13.57 36.34 3.57
#